data_AF-A0AAW0CPX4-F1
#
_entry.id   AF-A0AAW0CPX4-F1
#
_cell.length_a   1.000
_cell.length_b   1.000
_cell.length_c   1.000
_cell.angle_alpha   90.00
_cell.angle_beta   90.00
_cell.angle_gamma   90.00
#
_symmetry.space_group_name_H-M   'P 1'
#
loop_
_entity.id
_entity.type
_entity.pdbx_description
1 polymer ?
#
loop_
_entity_poly.entity_id
_entity_poly.type
_entity_poly.pdbx_seq_one_letter_code
_entity_poly.pdbx_strand_id
1 'polypeptide(L)'
;MLTLIFKAPLGSEQVEFYAIEPPSLHELLDPELQHLSRFTCTPDEASQGFLAIQSNLSIGCGTFKTAHRGWITLHHLRDAGLGTTKNELVVVKRTFRDLSKKSGGQTVYTRYSSPGEHKIILKEANNLYWATAKMGAHENHVPRYPDFHVPTL
;
A
#
# COMPACT_ATOMS: atom_id res chain seq x y z
N MET A 1 -0.42 -7.32 0.71
CA MET A 1 0.13 -5.95 0.90
C MET A 1 -0.58 -5.04 -0.09
N LEU A 2 -1.14 -3.91 0.35
CA LEU A 2 -2.22 -3.21 -0.35
C LEU A 2 -1.81 -1.80 -0.78
N THR A 3 -2.19 -1.37 -1.98
CA THR A 3 -1.90 -0.02 -2.51
C THR A 3 -3.18 0.72 -2.87
N LEU A 4 -3.25 2.00 -2.49
CA LEU A 4 -4.41 2.89 -2.68
C LEU A 4 -4.02 4.04 -3.64
N ILE A 5 -4.95 4.45 -4.52
CA ILE A 5 -4.80 5.56 -5.47
C ILE A 5 -5.76 6.70 -5.08
N PHE A 6 -5.31 7.97 -5.08
CA PHE A 6 -6.03 9.09 -4.45
C PHE A 6 -6.39 10.27 -5.38
N LYS A 7 -7.42 11.05 -5.01
CA LYS A 7 -7.88 12.28 -5.68
C LYS A 7 -8.32 13.32 -4.62
N ALA A 8 -7.61 14.45 -4.54
CA ALA A 8 -8.02 15.72 -3.88
C ALA A 8 -7.85 15.80 -2.32
N PRO A 9 -8.14 16.96 -1.66
CA PRO A 9 -7.46 17.45 -0.45
C PRO A 9 -7.80 16.67 0.83
N LEU A 10 -6.87 16.73 1.81
CA LEU A 10 -6.90 15.95 3.05
C LEU A 10 -8.14 16.27 3.91
N GLY A 11 -9.15 15.41 3.82
CA GLY A 11 -10.30 15.37 4.72
C GLY A 11 -11.04 14.07 4.50
N SER A 12 -11.68 13.96 3.34
CA SER A 12 -12.30 12.72 2.90
C SER A 12 -12.39 12.64 1.39
N GLU A 13 -12.21 11.45 0.84
CA GLU A 13 -12.27 11.21 -0.59
C GLU A 13 -12.92 9.87 -0.92
N GLN A 14 -13.52 9.80 -2.12
CA GLN A 14 -13.90 8.52 -2.73
C GLN A 14 -12.64 7.83 -3.26
N VAL A 15 -12.55 6.52 -3.05
CA VAL A 15 -11.40 5.72 -3.47
C VAL A 15 -11.85 4.50 -4.25
N GLU A 16 -11.02 4.14 -5.23
CA GLU A 16 -11.04 2.84 -5.88
C GLU A 16 -10.02 1.95 -5.16
N PHE A 17 -10.50 0.83 -4.62
CA PHE A 17 -9.68 -0.15 -3.94
C PHE A 17 -9.46 -1.37 -4.82
N TYR A 18 -8.18 -1.71 -5.04
CA TYR A 18 -7.78 -2.90 -5.79
C TYR A 18 -7.11 -3.88 -4.82
N ALA A 19 -7.73 -5.04 -4.62
CA ALA A 19 -7.13 -6.13 -3.86
C ALA A 19 -6.05 -6.78 -4.72
N ILE A 20 -4.79 -6.69 -4.27
CA ILE A 20 -3.66 -7.26 -4.99
C ILE A 20 -3.14 -8.45 -4.18
N GLU A 21 -3.35 -9.64 -4.71
CA GLU A 21 -2.80 -10.87 -4.15
C GLU A 21 -1.35 -11.04 -4.64
N PRO A 22 -0.35 -11.07 -3.74
CA PRO A 22 1.02 -11.29 -4.15
C PRO A 22 1.17 -12.70 -4.74
N PRO A 23 1.94 -12.88 -5.83
CA PRO A 23 2.17 -14.16 -6.45
C PRO A 23 3.27 -14.89 -5.67
N SER A 24 3.42 -16.18 -5.93
CA SER A 24 4.62 -16.90 -5.53
C SER A 24 5.84 -16.44 -6.34
N LEU A 25 7.04 -16.63 -5.76
CA LEU A 25 8.27 -16.38 -6.51
C LEU A 25 8.39 -17.30 -7.74
N HIS A 26 7.86 -18.52 -7.68
CA HIS A 26 7.86 -19.45 -8.82
C HIS A 26 7.06 -18.88 -9.98
N GLU A 27 5.83 -18.41 -9.74
CA GLU A 27 4.98 -17.80 -10.77
C GLU A 27 5.62 -16.57 -11.41
N LEU A 28 6.39 -15.78 -10.64
CA LEU A 28 7.10 -14.62 -11.16
C LEU A 28 8.31 -14.96 -12.04
N LEU A 29 8.94 -16.11 -11.82
CA LEU A 29 10.14 -16.55 -12.54
C LEU A 29 9.82 -17.44 -13.74
N ASP A 30 8.59 -17.94 -13.83
CA ASP A 30 8.14 -18.79 -14.92
C ASP A 30 8.01 -17.96 -16.23
N PRO A 31 8.79 -18.30 -17.29
CA PRO A 31 8.72 -17.61 -18.57
C PRO A 31 7.33 -17.67 -19.22
N GLU A 32 6.54 -18.71 -18.98
CA GLU A 32 5.19 -18.86 -19.50
C GLU A 32 4.19 -17.95 -18.78
N LEU A 33 4.52 -17.54 -17.55
CA LEU A 33 3.71 -16.65 -16.71
C LEU A 33 4.26 -15.22 -16.64
N GLN A 34 5.06 -14.80 -17.64
CA GLN A 34 5.59 -13.43 -17.72
C GLN A 34 4.53 -12.33 -17.59
N HIS A 35 3.27 -12.60 -17.94
CA HIS A 35 2.18 -11.64 -17.75
C HIS A 35 1.91 -11.31 -16.26
N LEU A 36 2.26 -12.21 -15.33
CA LEU A 36 2.16 -12.03 -13.87
C LEU A 36 3.36 -11.26 -13.28
N SER A 37 4.38 -10.95 -14.10
CA SER A 37 5.52 -10.10 -13.70
C SER A 37 5.12 -8.69 -13.25
N ARG A 38 3.87 -8.30 -13.46
CA ARG A 38 3.26 -7.07 -12.98
C ARG A 38 1.78 -7.31 -12.80
N PHE A 39 1.20 -6.76 -11.75
CA PHE A 39 -0.25 -6.72 -11.67
C PHE A 39 -0.77 -5.51 -12.47
N THR A 40 -1.98 -5.64 -12.98
CA THR A 40 -2.74 -4.56 -13.61
C THR A 40 -3.99 -4.28 -12.79
N CYS A 41 -4.42 -3.02 -12.75
CA CYS A 41 -5.70 -2.65 -12.17
C CYS A 41 -6.72 -2.54 -13.30
N THR A 42 -7.69 -3.45 -13.37
CA THR A 42 -8.84 -3.34 -14.28
C THR A 42 -10.00 -2.67 -13.53
N PRO A 43 -10.69 -1.66 -14.09
CA PRO A 43 -11.72 -0.91 -13.37
C PRO A 43 -12.85 -1.78 -12.77
N ASP A 44 -13.12 -2.91 -13.41
CA ASP A 44 -14.07 -3.94 -13.06
C ASP A 44 -13.69 -4.76 -11.81
N GLU A 45 -12.41 -4.78 -11.44
CA GLU A 45 -11.92 -5.38 -10.18
C GLU A 45 -11.94 -4.38 -9.00
N ALA A 46 -12.24 -3.11 -9.26
CA ALA A 46 -12.20 -2.06 -8.24
C ALA A 46 -13.40 -2.16 -7.28
N SER A 47 -13.11 -2.22 -5.99
CA SER A 47 -14.12 -1.97 -4.96
C SER A 47 -14.20 -0.48 -4.66
N GLN A 48 -15.42 0.08 -4.72
CA GLN A 48 -15.63 1.48 -4.38
C GLN A 48 -15.62 1.67 -2.86
N GLY A 49 -15.08 2.78 -2.40
CA GLY A 49 -15.02 3.09 -0.99
C GLY A 49 -14.84 4.55 -0.67
N PHE A 50 -14.70 4.80 0.62
CA PHE A 50 -14.50 6.11 1.20
C PHE A 50 -13.28 6.06 2.12
N LEU A 51 -12.43 7.06 2.01
CA LEU A 51 -11.26 7.23 2.86
C LEU A 51 -11.34 8.56 3.60
N ALA A 52 -11.33 8.51 4.92
CA ALA A 52 -11.18 9.68 5.77
C ALA A 52 -9.72 9.79 6.22
N ILE A 53 -9.11 10.96 6.10
CA ILE A 53 -7.69 11.18 6.47
C ILE A 53 -7.61 12.25 7.54
N GLN A 54 -6.93 11.94 8.64
CA GLN A 54 -6.59 12.94 9.65
C GLN A 54 -5.33 13.69 9.23
N SER A 55 -5.53 14.81 8.54
CA SER A 55 -4.46 15.65 7.97
C SER A 55 -3.46 16.16 9.00
N ASN A 56 -3.94 16.43 10.22
CA ASN A 56 -3.16 16.90 11.37
C ASN A 56 -2.36 15.80 12.07
N LEU A 57 -2.56 14.52 11.72
CA LEU A 57 -1.90 13.38 12.33
C LEU A 57 -1.01 12.68 11.30
N SER A 58 0.07 13.39 10.93
CA SER A 58 1.20 12.77 10.23
C SER A 58 1.87 11.77 11.17
N ILE A 59 1.95 10.52 10.75
CA ILE A 59 2.67 9.45 11.46
C ILE A 59 4.16 9.49 11.09
N GLY A 60 4.49 10.04 9.92
CA GLY A 60 5.86 10.20 9.48
C GLY A 60 5.99 10.83 8.09
N CYS A 61 7.19 11.29 7.79
CA CYS A 61 7.56 11.79 6.48
C CYS A 61 8.85 11.10 6.04
N GLY A 62 8.79 10.37 4.94
CA GLY A 62 9.98 9.90 4.25
C GLY A 62 10.48 10.93 3.23
N THR A 63 11.48 10.53 2.45
CA THR A 63 12.10 11.40 1.42
C THR A 63 11.12 11.81 0.31
N PHE A 64 10.15 10.94 -0.02
CA PHE A 64 9.25 11.14 -1.17
C PHE A 64 7.76 10.99 -0.83
N LYS A 65 7.44 10.60 0.41
CA LYS A 65 6.07 10.26 0.82
C LYS A 65 5.79 10.73 2.23
N THR A 66 4.54 11.12 2.45
CA THR A 66 4.00 11.31 3.80
C THR A 66 3.17 10.10 4.19
N ALA A 67 3.12 9.79 5.49
CA ALA A 67 2.28 8.76 6.06
C ALA A 67 1.30 9.41 7.05
N HIS A 68 0.01 9.20 6.84
CA HIS A 68 -1.05 9.76 7.68
C HIS A 68 -1.94 8.65 8.21
N ARG A 69 -2.54 8.90 9.37
CA ARG A 69 -3.61 8.04 9.88
C ARG A 69 -4.88 8.27 9.07
N GLY A 70 -5.53 7.18 8.65
CA GLY A 70 -6.81 7.25 7.95
C GLY A 70 -7.73 6.09 8.28
N TRP A 71 -8.98 6.21 7.85
CA TRP A 71 -10.02 5.21 8.02
C TRP A 71 -10.65 4.92 6.67
N ILE A 72 -10.70 3.66 6.28
CA ILE A 72 -11.29 3.21 5.02
C ILE A 72 -12.61 2.49 5.29
N THR A 73 -13.61 2.75 4.45
CA THR A 73 -14.85 1.99 4.38
C THR A 73 -15.07 1.59 2.93
N LEU A 74 -15.23 0.30 2.64
CA LEU A 74 -15.51 -0.18 1.29
C LEU A 74 -17.00 -0.56 1.19
N HIS A 75 -17.64 -0.21 0.08
CA HIS A 75 -19.10 -0.37 -0.11
C HIS A 75 -19.53 -1.80 -0.45
N HIS A 76 -18.61 -2.62 -0.94
CA HIS A 76 -18.86 -4.02 -1.27
C HIS A 76 -17.70 -4.83 -0.73
N LEU A 77 -17.94 -5.66 0.28
CA LEU A 77 -16.93 -6.60 0.72
C LEU A 77 -17.51 -7.99 0.93
N ARG A 78 -16.70 -8.95 0.48
CA ARG A 78 -16.78 -10.37 0.83
C ARG A 78 -16.67 -10.52 2.35
N ASP A 79 -17.10 -11.67 2.85
CA ASP A 79 -17.21 -12.00 4.28
C ASP A 79 -15.89 -11.93 5.09
N ALA A 80 -14.72 -11.68 4.47
CA ALA A 80 -13.42 -11.52 5.12
C ALA A 80 -12.46 -10.60 4.30
N GLY A 81 -11.66 -9.74 4.97
CA GLY A 81 -10.63 -8.89 4.33
C GLY A 81 -10.59 -7.41 4.79
N LEU A 82 -9.74 -6.59 4.14
CA LEU A 82 -9.65 -5.15 4.41
C LEU A 82 -10.96 -4.45 4.06
N GLY A 83 -11.41 -3.57 4.94
CA GLY A 83 -12.64 -2.78 4.92
C GLY A 83 -13.86 -3.53 5.44
N THR A 84 -13.72 -4.81 5.84
CA THR A 84 -14.87 -5.64 6.28
C THR A 84 -15.56 -5.03 7.48
N THR A 85 -14.75 -4.39 8.32
CA THR A 85 -15.24 -3.45 9.32
C THR A 85 -15.38 -2.07 8.70
N LYS A 86 -16.55 -1.45 8.91
CA LYS A 86 -16.73 -0.03 8.62
C LYS A 86 -15.65 0.78 9.35
N ASN A 87 -15.04 1.73 8.65
CA ASN A 87 -13.94 2.56 9.16
C ASN A 87 -12.77 1.71 9.67
N GLU A 88 -12.21 0.85 8.84
CA GLU A 88 -10.99 0.15 9.19
C GLU A 88 -9.79 1.11 9.21
N LEU A 89 -8.96 1.00 10.25
CA LEU A 89 -7.81 1.86 10.43
C LEU A 89 -6.71 1.50 9.41
N VAL A 90 -6.23 2.51 8.67
CA VAL A 90 -5.18 2.35 7.66
C VAL A 90 -4.11 3.44 7.77
N VAL A 91 -2.94 3.16 7.19
CA VAL A 91 -1.90 4.15 6.96
C VAL A 91 -1.96 4.62 5.53
N VAL A 92 -2.25 5.89 5.34
CA VAL A 92 -2.37 6.52 4.03
C VAL A 92 -1.03 7.10 3.64
N LYS A 93 -0.40 6.51 2.61
CA LYS A 93 0.87 6.99 2.06
C LYS A 93 0.60 7.84 0.83
N ARG A 94 1.09 9.09 0.82
CA ARG A 94 0.94 9.98 -0.34
C ARG A 94 2.28 10.47 -0.83
N THR A 95 2.54 10.33 -2.12
CA THR A 95 3.74 10.86 -2.77
C THR A 95 3.67 12.38 -2.85
N PHE A 96 4.83 13.01 -2.80
CA PHE A 96 4.98 14.44 -3.08
C PHE A 96 6.16 14.63 -4.01
N ARG A 97 6.09 15.67 -4.84
CA ARG A 97 7.14 16.06 -5.76
C ARG A 97 8.17 16.95 -5.07
N ASP A 98 7.67 17.96 -4.36
CA ASP A 98 8.51 18.97 -3.72
C ASP A 98 8.12 19.13 -2.26
N LEU A 99 9.12 19.46 -1.44
CA LEU A 99 8.99 19.82 -0.05
C LEU A 99 9.50 21.25 0.12
N SER A 100 8.67 22.15 0.65
CA SER A 100 9.12 23.48 1.04
C SER A 100 8.77 23.77 2.49
N LYS A 101 9.63 24.53 3.17
CA LYS A 101 9.37 25.07 4.50
C LYS A 101 8.93 26.51 4.35
N LYS A 102 7.73 26.85 4.81
CA LYS A 102 7.26 28.23 4.91
C LYS A 102 7.88 28.92 6.12
N SER A 103 7.97 30.24 6.06
CA SER A 103 8.26 31.08 7.23
C SER A 103 7.27 30.74 8.35
N GLY A 104 7.79 30.38 9.53
CA GLY A 104 6.99 29.84 10.65
C GLY A 104 7.05 28.32 10.83
N GLY A 105 7.92 27.60 10.09
CA GLY A 105 8.18 26.17 10.31
C GLY A 105 7.12 25.23 9.72
N GLN A 106 6.08 25.78 9.09
CA GLN A 106 5.07 24.98 8.40
C GLN A 106 5.68 24.31 7.17
N THR A 107 5.55 22.98 7.11
CA THR A 107 5.99 22.20 5.95
C THR A 107 4.86 22.10 4.93
N VAL A 108 5.18 22.39 3.67
CA VAL A 108 4.23 22.34 2.54
C VAL A 108 4.71 21.30 1.54
N TYR A 109 3.80 20.39 1.21
CA TYR A 109 4.04 19.31 0.27
C TYR A 109 3.37 19.61 -1.06
N THR A 110 4.15 19.72 -2.12
CA THR A 110 3.62 19.85 -3.48
C THR A 110 3.33 18.46 -4.03
N ARG A 111 2.07 18.18 -4.33
CA ARG A 111 1.63 16.86 -4.82
C ARG A 111 1.76 16.75 -6.34
N TYR A 112 1.84 15.51 -6.83
CA TYR A 112 1.74 15.24 -8.26
C TYR A 112 0.32 15.51 -8.76
N SER A 113 0.16 15.77 -10.06
CA SER A 113 -1.16 15.71 -10.69
C SER A 113 -1.65 14.27 -10.72
N SER A 114 -2.97 14.06 -10.69
CA SER A 114 -3.57 12.72 -10.62
C SER A 114 -3.01 11.71 -11.65
N PRO A 115 -2.81 12.05 -12.95
CA PRO A 115 -2.22 11.10 -13.90
C PRO A 115 -0.75 10.75 -13.60
N GLY A 116 0.04 11.74 -13.16
CA GLY A 116 1.44 11.52 -12.81
C GLY A 116 1.58 10.72 -11.52
N GLU A 117 0.70 10.99 -10.55
CA GLU A 117 0.66 10.28 -9.26
C GLU A 117 0.31 8.81 -9.46
N HIS A 118 -0.71 8.51 -10.28
CA HIS A 118 -1.15 7.14 -10.55
C HIS A 118 -0.02 6.25 -11.11
N LYS A 119 0.76 6.75 -12.08
CA LYS A 119 1.92 6.01 -12.62
C LYS A 119 2.97 5.70 -11.55
N ILE A 120 3.23 6.63 -10.63
CA ILE A 120 4.19 6.45 -9.54
C ILE A 120 3.67 5.40 -8.55
N ILE A 121 2.40 5.50 -8.18
CA ILE A 121 1.74 4.56 -7.26
C ILE A 121 1.77 3.14 -7.83
N LEU A 122 1.40 2.95 -9.10
CA LEU A 122 1.43 1.65 -9.75
C LEU A 122 2.84 1.05 -9.81
N LYS A 123 3.85 1.87 -10.09
CA LYS A 123 5.25 1.41 -10.09
C LYS A 123 5.68 0.94 -8.70
N GLU A 124 5.37 1.73 -7.67
CA GLU A 124 5.69 1.36 -6.29
C GLU A 124 4.98 0.08 -5.86
N ALA A 125 3.69 0.00 -6.12
CA ALA A 125 2.90 -1.17 -5.81
C ALA A 125 3.48 -2.43 -6.46
N ASN A 126 3.92 -2.33 -7.73
CA ASN A 126 4.55 -3.45 -8.42
C ASN A 126 5.89 -3.83 -7.76
N ASN A 127 6.75 -2.86 -7.42
CA ASN A 127 7.99 -3.17 -6.69
C ASN A 127 7.71 -3.88 -5.36
N LEU A 128 6.67 -3.44 -4.67
CA LEU A 128 6.21 -3.99 -3.41
C LEU A 128 5.61 -5.40 -3.60
N TYR A 129 4.89 -5.64 -4.70
CA TYR A 129 4.36 -6.94 -5.12
C TYR A 129 5.49 -7.96 -5.31
N TRP A 130 6.52 -7.59 -6.08
CA TRP A 130 7.76 -8.37 -6.24
C TRP A 130 8.48 -8.64 -4.92
N ALA A 131 8.63 -7.61 -4.08
CA ALA A 131 9.30 -7.75 -2.79
C ALA A 131 8.57 -8.74 -1.88
N THR A 132 7.24 -8.70 -1.88
CA THR A 132 6.40 -9.61 -1.07
C THR A 132 6.54 -11.06 -1.54
N ALA A 133 6.52 -11.30 -2.85
CA ALA A 133 6.74 -12.64 -3.40
C ALA A 133 8.09 -13.23 -3.00
N LYS A 134 9.15 -12.41 -3.00
CA LYS A 134 10.48 -12.82 -2.54
C LYS A 134 10.52 -13.15 -1.05
N MET A 135 9.82 -12.39 -0.20
CA MET A 135 9.77 -12.65 1.25
C MET A 135 9.00 -13.93 1.57
N GLY A 136 7.87 -14.18 0.90
CA GLY A 136 7.12 -15.44 1.06
C GLY A 136 7.94 -16.68 0.68
N ALA A 137 8.84 -16.57 -0.30
CA ALA A 137 9.78 -17.63 -0.63
C ALA A 137 10.83 -17.88 0.47
N HIS A 138 11.21 -16.83 1.21
CA HIS A 138 12.16 -16.95 2.32
C HIS A 138 11.54 -17.62 3.55
N GLU A 139 10.28 -17.33 3.88
CA GLU A 139 9.58 -17.96 5.01
C GLU A 139 9.44 -19.48 4.85
N ASN A 140 9.32 -19.97 3.61
CA ASN A 140 9.30 -21.40 3.29
C ASN A 140 10.68 -22.06 3.25
N HIS A 141 11.77 -21.28 3.27
CA HIS A 141 13.15 -21.76 3.17
C HIS A 141 14.02 -21.49 4.39
N VAL A 142 13.49 -20.91 5.47
CA VAL A 142 14.20 -20.91 6.75
C VAL A 142 14.22 -22.36 7.26
N PRO A 143 15.38 -23.02 7.38
CA PRO A 143 15.45 -24.27 8.10
C PRO A 143 14.92 -23.97 9.49
N ARG A 144 13.86 -24.67 9.92
CA ARG A 144 13.51 -24.67 11.34
C ARG A 144 14.73 -25.21 12.06
N TYR A 145 15.52 -24.33 12.66
CA TYR A 145 16.57 -24.76 13.56
C TYR A 145 15.90 -25.66 14.59
N PRO A 146 16.39 -26.90 14.83
CA PRO A 146 15.84 -27.73 15.88
C PRO A 146 15.92 -26.93 17.17
N ASP A 147 14.80 -26.87 17.90
CA ASP A 147 14.66 -26.11 19.12
C ASP A 147 15.89 -26.33 20.01
N PHE A 148 16.69 -25.28 20.19
CA PHE A 148 17.77 -25.30 21.18
C PHE A 148 17.08 -25.37 22.55
N HIS A 149 17.02 -26.57 23.12
CA HIS A 149 16.71 -26.76 24.52
C HIS A 149 17.69 -25.94 25.34
N VAL A 150 17.24 -24.81 25.86
CA VAL A 150 17.96 -24.05 26.88
C VAL A 150 17.79 -24.84 28.18
N PRO A 151 18.86 -25.41 28.77
CA PRO A 151 18.75 -26.04 30.08
C PRO A 151 18.46 -24.95 31.09
N THR A 152 17.31 -25.02 31.76
CA THR A 152 17.04 -24.22 32.95
C THR A 152 18.01 -24.66 34.05
N LEU A 153 18.88 -23.73 34.47
CA LEU A 153 19.62 -23.80 35.73
C LEU A 153 18.77 -23.23 36.87
#